data_AF-A0A522VXR1-F1
#
_entry.id   AF-A0A522VXR1-F1
#
_cell.length_a   1.000
_cell.length_b   1.000
_cell.length_c   1.000
_cell.angle_alpha   90.00
_cell.angle_beta   90.00
_cell.angle_gamma   90.00
#
_symmetry.space_group_name_H-M   'P 1'
#
loop_
_entity.id
_entity.type
_entity.pdbx_description
1 polymer ?
#
loop_
_entity_poly.entity_id
_entity_poly.type
_entity_poly.pdbx_seq_one_letter_code
_entity_poly.pdbx_strand_id
1 'polypeptide(L)' 'MQRRQATTQLRQRLKRFPAAALLGPRQSGKTTLARGLGGRYYDVEQPAERVRLDLDWPRLAAGRELVV' A
#
# COMPACT_ATOMS: atom_id res chain seq x y z
N MET A 1 -8.23 11.68 -15.49
CA MET A 1 -9.10 10.49 -15.69
C MET A 1 -8.43 9.17 -15.27
N GLN A 2 -7.21 8.86 -15.71
CA GLN A 2 -6.54 7.57 -15.43
C GLN A 2 -6.31 7.27 -13.93
N ARG A 3 -5.97 8.26 -13.11
CA ARG A 3 -5.79 8.05 -11.65
C ARG A 3 -7.07 7.56 -10.96
N ARG A 4 -8.24 8.12 -11.30
CA ARG A 4 -9.53 7.67 -10.75
C ARG A 4 -9.81 6.21 -11.12
N GLN A 5 -9.55 5.84 -12.37
CA GLN A 5 -9.73 4.47 -12.85
C GLN A 5 -8.78 3.48 -12.14
N ALA A 6 -7.51 3.86 -11.97
CA ALA A 6 -6.52 3.06 -11.24
C ALA A 6 -6.92 2.86 -9.76
N THR A 7 -7.40 3.92 -9.09
CA THR A 7 -7.92 3.82 -7.71
C THR A 7 -9.10 2.85 -7.63
N THR A 8 -10.07 2.96 -8.54
CA THR A 8 -11.24 2.06 -8.57
C THR A 8 -10.81 0.62 -8.78
N GLN A 9 -9.92 0.36 -9.74
CA GLN A 9 -9.41 -0.99 -9.99
C GLN A 9 -8.63 -1.56 -8.81
N LEU A 10 -7.79 -0.76 -8.15
CA LEU A 10 -7.04 -1.18 -6.98
C LEU A 10 -7.98 -1.55 -5.83
N ARG A 11 -8.98 -0.72 -5.53
CA ARG A 11 -10.01 -1.03 -4.51
C ARG A 11 -10.78 -2.31 -4.83
N GLN A 12 -11.12 -2.54 -6.10
CA GLN A 12 -11.79 -3.77 -6.52
C GLN A 12 -10.88 -5.01 -6.37
N ARG A 13 -9.58 -4.88 -6.65
CA ARG A 13 -8.60 -5.95 -6.42
C ARG A 13 -8.43 -6.28 -4.94
N LEU A 14 -8.31 -5.27 -4.09
CA LEU A 14 -8.18 -5.45 -2.63
C LEU A 14 -9.43 -6.05 -1.96
N LYS A 15 -10.60 -6.00 -2.62
CA LYS A 15 -11.78 -6.74 -2.16
C LYS A 15 -11.69 -8.25 -2.41
N ARG A 16 -10.86 -8.68 -3.37
CA ARG A 16 -10.72 -10.09 -3.81
C ARG A 16 -9.42 -10.72 -3.34
N PHE A 17 -8.38 -9.92 -3.13
CA PHE A 17 -7.05 -10.37 -2.77
C PHE A 17 -6.57 -9.63 -1.51
N PRO A 18 -5.84 -10.30 -0.60
CA PRO A 18 -5.34 -9.69 0.62
C PRO A 18 -4.27 -8.61 0.37
N ALA A 19 -3.62 -8.62 -0.80
CA ALA A 19 -2.59 -7.67 -1.17
C ALA A 19 -2.65 -7.36 -2.68
N ALA A 20 -2.13 -6.19 -3.06
CA ALA A 20 -1.98 -5.78 -4.46
C ALA A 20 -0.68 -5.00 -4.66
N ALA A 21 0.04 -5.29 -5.75
CA ALA A 21 1.25 -4.55 -6.12
C ALA A 21 0.92 -3.45 -7.14
N LEU A 22 1.50 -2.25 -6.93
CA LEU A 22 1.47 -1.16 -7.90
C LEU A 22 2.76 -1.15 -8.71
N LEU A 23 2.66 -1.43 -10.00
CA LEU A 23 3.80 -1.50 -10.92
C LEU A 23 3.76 -0.34 -11.92
N GLY A 24 4.92 0.01 -12.46
CA GLY A 24 5.07 1.05 -13.48
C GLY A 24 6.35 1.88 -13.35
N PRO A 25 6.65 2.75 -14.34
CA PRO A 25 7.89 3.52 -14.41
C PRO A 25 8.17 4.35 -13.16
N ARG A 26 9.44 4.71 -12.92
CA ARG A 26 9.79 5.70 -11.87
C ARG A 26 8.99 6.99 -12.10
N GLN A 27 8.59 7.66 -11.00
CA GLN A 27 7.82 8.91 -11.01
C GLN A 27 6.42 8.87 -11.66
N SER A 28 5.87 7.70 -11.97
CA SER A 28 4.47 7.54 -12.43
C SER A 28 3.39 7.79 -11.35
N GLY A 29 3.78 8.21 -10.14
CA GLY A 29 2.85 8.54 -9.05
C GLY A 29 2.29 7.35 -8.28
N LYS A 30 2.94 6.17 -8.34
CA LYS A 30 2.53 4.95 -7.62
C LYS A 30 2.38 5.17 -6.11
N THR A 31 3.39 5.74 -5.47
CA THR A 31 3.38 6.05 -4.03
C THR A 31 2.30 7.07 -3.70
N THR A 32 2.10 8.07 -4.54
CA THR A 32 1.02 9.06 -4.40
C THR A 32 -0.37 8.43 -4.49
N LEU A 33 -0.55 7.47 -5.41
CA LEU A 33 -1.79 6.71 -5.52
C LEU A 33 -2.01 5.88 -4.25
N ALA A 34 -1.00 5.12 -3.81
CA ALA A 34 -1.08 4.22 -2.66
C ALA A 34 -1.41 4.98 -1.36
N ARG A 35 -0.67 6.07 -1.06
CA ARG A 35 -0.94 6.93 0.09
C ARG A 35 -2.34 7.57 0.03
N GLY A 36 -2.85 7.80 -1.18
CA GLY A 36 -4.20 8.35 -1.39
C GLY A 36 -5.35 7.38 -1.07
N LEU A 37 -5.10 6.08 -0.84
CA LEU A 37 -6.15 5.17 -0.35
C LEU A 37 -6.43 5.35 1.15
N GLY A 38 -5.52 6.00 1.88
CA GLY A 38 -5.47 5.92 3.33
C GLY A 38 -4.86 4.59 3.78
N GLY A 39 -4.40 4.54 5.03
CA GLY A 39 -3.75 3.36 5.59
C GLY A 39 -2.38 3.68 6.18
N ARG A 40 -1.81 2.70 6.88
CA ARG A 40 -0.52 2.84 7.51
C ARG A 40 0.58 2.63 6.48
N TYR A 41 1.40 3.66 6.30
CA TYR A 41 2.47 3.66 5.31
C TYR A 41 3.80 3.23 5.93
N TYR A 42 4.54 2.36 5.24
CA TYR A 42 5.92 2.03 5.57
C TYR A 42 6.83 2.25 4.37
N ASP A 43 7.87 3.08 4.55
CA ASP A 43 8.91 3.23 3.54
C ASP A 43 10.00 2.19 3.72
N VAL A 44 9.85 1.03 3.08
CA VAL A 44 10.83 -0.06 3.20
C VAL A 44 12.20 0.26 2.60
N GLU A 45 12.40 1.39 1.92
CA GLU A 45 13.74 1.85 1.54
C GLU A 45 14.50 2.41 2.76
N GLN A 46 13.78 2.91 3.76
CA GLN A 46 14.35 3.47 4.99
C GLN A 46 14.58 2.37 6.04
N PRO A 47 15.81 2.20 6.57
CA PRO A 47 16.12 1.13 7.53
C PRO A 47 15.25 1.13 8.79
N ALA A 48 14.98 2.31 9.36
CA ALA A 48 14.16 2.44 10.58
C ALA A 48 12.71 2.00 10.37
N GLU A 49 12.15 2.27 9.19
CA GLU A 49 10.78 1.90 8.83
C GLU A 49 10.64 0.39 8.61
N ARG A 50 11.68 -0.29 8.11
CA ARG A 50 11.72 -1.76 8.04
C ARG A 50 11.64 -2.38 9.43
N VAL A 51 12.45 -1.90 10.37
CA VAL A 51 12.40 -2.36 11.77
C VAL A 51 11.02 -2.11 12.38
N ARG A 52 10.42 -0.94 12.12
CA ARG A 52 9.06 -0.65 12.58
C ARG A 52 8.01 -1.60 12.00
N LEU A 53 8.11 -1.92 10.70
CA LEU A 53 7.22 -2.90 10.05
C LEU A 53 7.34 -4.27 10.70
N ASP A 54 8.55 -4.74 10.97
CA ASP A 54 8.80 -6.05 11.60
C ASP A 54 8.19 -6.12 13.00
N LEU A 55 8.33 -5.05 13.80
CA LEU A 55 7.74 -4.95 15.14
C LEU A 55 6.21 -4.91 15.10
N ASP A 56 5.63 -4.21 14.13
CA ASP A 56 4.18 -4.11 13.97
C ASP A 56 3.56 -5.37 13.33
N TRP A 57 4.36 -6.23 12.69
CA TRP A 57 3.89 -7.34 11.85
C TRP A 57 2.86 -8.25 12.53
N PRO A 58 3.03 -8.73 13.77
CA PRO A 58 2.03 -9.60 14.41
C PRO A 58 0.65 -8.95 14.52
N ARG A 59 0.61 -7.64 14.84
CA ARG A 59 -0.62 -6.85 14.93
C ARG A 59 -1.24 -6.63 13.55
N LEU A 60 -0.42 -6.33 12.55
CA LEU A 60 -0.89 -6.06 11.18
C LEU A 60 -1.45 -7.32 10.53
N ALA A 61 -0.76 -8.46 10.65
CA ALA A 61 -1.16 -9.74 10.07
C ALA A 61 -2.45 -10.31 10.70
N ALA A 62 -2.66 -10.09 12.00
CA ALA A 62 -3.90 -10.47 12.68
C ALA A 62 -5.06 -9.49 12.43
N GLY A 63 -4.76 -8.29 11.91
CA GLY A 63 -5.71 -7.21 11.73
C GLY A 63 -6.33 -7.14 10.33
N ARG A 64 -7.10 -6.07 10.13
CA ARG A 64 -7.65 -5.66 8.82
C ARG A 64 -7.28 -4.22 8.46
N GLU A 65 -6.26 -3.67 9.13
CA GLU A 65 -5.74 -2.34 8.83
C GLU A 65 -5.15 -2.36 7.41
N LEU A 66 -5.51 -1.37 6.60
CA LEU A 66 -4.90 -1.19 5.29
C LEU A 66 -3.45 -0.73 5.49
N VAL A 67 -2.50 -1.53 5.02
CA VAL A 67 -1.07 -1.23 5.04
C VAL A 67 -0.62 -0.87 3.62
N VAL A 68 0.23 0.15 3.49
CA VAL A 68 0.69 0.74 2.23
C VAL A 68 2.21 0.77 2.17
#